data_AF-A0AAV0Y6G7-F1
#
_entry.id   AF-A0AAV0Y6G7-F1
#
_cell.length_a   1.000
_cell.length_b   1.000
_cell.length_c   1.000
_cell.angle_alpha   90.00
_cell.angle_beta   90.00
_cell.angle_gamma   90.00
#
_symmetry.space_group_name_H-M   'P 1'
#
loop_
_entity.id
_entity.type
_entity.pdbx_description
1 polymer ?
#
loop_
_entity_poly.entity_id
_entity_poly.type
_entity_poly.pdbx_seq_one_letter_code
_entity_poly.pdbx_strand_id
1 'polypeptide(L)'
;METFPISAKSKSMFIVYMVTNTCAFDAIALAYNDKNSYKRYINDCENLFLQFSKDLAIQELNKIIYRRRVDLLLMHFNKSEIYLKVQTINSECNATKIIQSYLKDEPSATECISCNKCGYITRPSPTIILPSNSDIKQLQTLLNVYTENRNSKCSTCGDIEISSRVLGEHIFIKTDFFTTPIQLQHIPKKLNTK
;
A
#
# COMPACT_ATOMS: atom_id res chain seq x y z
N MET A 1 -7.63 2.24 66.50
CA MET A 1 -6.55 1.96 65.53
C MET A 1 -7.01 0.76 64.73
N GLU A 2 -7.58 0.99 63.54
CA GLU A 2 -6.84 1.05 62.25
C GLU A 2 -6.43 -0.36 61.82
N THR A 3 -6.73 -0.89 60.63
CA THR A 3 -7.27 -0.35 59.38
C THR A 3 -7.67 -1.55 58.49
N PHE A 4 -8.73 -1.41 57.68
CA PHE A 4 -8.89 -2.21 56.45
C PHE A 4 -7.85 -1.74 55.42
N PRO A 5 -7.42 -2.61 54.48
CA PRO A 5 -7.70 -2.28 53.08
C PRO A 5 -8.27 -3.49 52.33
N ILE A 6 -9.45 -3.38 51.72
CA ILE A 6 -9.73 -2.83 50.38
C ILE A 6 -9.25 -3.77 49.27
N SER A 7 -10.26 -4.33 48.58
CA SER A 7 -10.11 -5.09 47.35
C SER A 7 -9.25 -4.33 46.33
N ALA A 8 -8.16 -4.93 45.86
CA ALA A 8 -7.54 -4.51 44.62
C ALA A 8 -8.38 -5.06 43.46
N LYS A 9 -9.46 -4.35 43.12
CA LYS A 9 -10.07 -4.44 41.79
C LYS A 9 -8.93 -4.22 40.78
N SER A 10 -8.65 -5.23 39.98
CA SER A 10 -7.80 -5.13 38.79
C SER A 10 -8.28 -3.96 37.93
N LYS A 11 -7.63 -2.80 38.06
CA LYS A 11 -7.79 -1.70 37.12
C LYS A 11 -7.16 -2.18 35.82
N SER A 12 -7.97 -2.50 34.82
CA SER A 12 -7.48 -2.77 33.46
C SER A 12 -6.51 -1.66 33.06
N MET A 13 -5.25 -2.01 32.90
CA MET A 13 -4.18 -1.04 32.76
C MET A 13 -4.17 -0.54 31.31
N PHE A 14 -4.77 0.63 31.06
CA PHE A 14 -4.82 1.21 29.71
C PHE A 14 -3.43 1.72 29.30
N ILE A 15 -2.92 1.21 28.18
CA ILE A 15 -1.74 1.76 27.49
C ILE A 15 -2.22 2.92 26.61
N VAL A 16 -1.53 4.06 26.71
CA VAL A 16 -1.75 5.22 25.85
C VAL A 16 -0.79 5.14 24.67
N TYR A 17 -1.32 5.32 23.45
CA TYR A 17 -0.52 5.40 22.23
C TYR A 17 -0.43 6.85 21.76
N MET A 18 0.78 7.29 21.42
CA MET A 18 1.07 8.56 20.76
C MET A 18 1.64 8.28 19.38
N VAL A 19 0.87 8.62 18.35
CA VAL A 19 1.29 8.41 16.96
C VAL A 19 1.89 9.68 16.39
N THR A 20 3.05 9.57 15.74
CA THR A 20 3.73 10.70 15.05
C THR A 20 4.00 10.36 13.58
N ASN A 21 4.26 11.40 12.78
CA ASN A 21 4.65 11.29 11.37
C ASN A 21 3.66 10.53 10.47
N THR A 22 2.35 10.73 10.68
CA THR A 22 1.29 10.04 9.94
C THR A 22 0.89 10.71 8.62
N CYS A 23 1.55 11.80 8.22
CA CYS A 23 1.12 12.61 7.08
C CYS A 23 0.97 11.80 5.78
N ALA A 24 1.94 10.93 5.46
CA ALA A 24 1.87 10.08 4.27
C ALA A 24 0.72 9.07 4.36
N PHE A 25 0.54 8.44 5.52
CA PHE A 25 -0.53 7.48 5.77
C PHE A 25 -1.91 8.14 5.63
N ASP A 26 -2.12 9.27 6.30
CA ASP A 26 -3.40 9.98 6.30
C ASP A 26 -3.69 10.60 4.91
N ALA A 27 -2.68 11.12 4.20
CA ALA A 27 -2.85 11.67 2.86
C ALA A 27 -3.32 10.61 1.85
N ILE A 28 -2.74 9.40 1.90
CA ILE A 28 -3.17 8.29 1.02
C ILE A 28 -4.58 7.84 1.38
N ALA A 29 -4.89 7.69 2.68
CA ALA A 29 -6.23 7.30 3.11
C ALA A 29 -7.31 8.30 2.66
N LEU A 30 -7.00 9.61 2.74
CA LEU A 30 -7.90 10.65 2.27
C LEU A 30 -8.05 10.64 0.73
N ALA A 31 -6.99 10.40 -0.03
CA ALA A 31 -7.02 10.43 -1.50
C ALA A 31 -8.03 9.42 -2.12
N TYR A 32 -8.26 8.27 -1.49
CA TYR A 32 -9.28 7.32 -1.94
C TYR A 32 -10.72 7.88 -1.90
N ASN A 33 -10.93 8.96 -1.17
CA ASN A 33 -12.23 9.62 -1.04
C ASN A 33 -12.41 10.81 -1.99
N ASP A 34 -11.44 11.11 -2.87
CA ASP A 34 -11.55 12.25 -3.78
C ASP A 34 -12.44 11.96 -5.01
N LYS A 35 -12.63 10.68 -5.36
CA LYS A 35 -13.38 10.27 -6.56
C LYS A 35 -14.48 9.28 -6.21
N ASN A 36 -15.66 9.48 -6.80
CA ASN A 36 -16.82 8.62 -6.57
C ASN A 36 -16.59 7.17 -7.02
N SER A 37 -15.78 6.94 -8.05
CA SER A 37 -15.40 5.58 -8.47
C SER A 37 -14.64 4.85 -7.37
N TYR A 38 -13.65 5.50 -6.76
CA TYR A 38 -12.90 4.94 -5.64
C TYR A 38 -13.77 4.78 -4.39
N LYS A 39 -14.67 5.73 -4.09
CA LYS A 39 -15.65 5.57 -3.00
C LYS A 39 -16.54 4.33 -3.15
N ARG A 40 -16.94 4.00 -4.38
CA ARG A 40 -17.72 2.77 -4.64
C ARG A 40 -16.85 1.54 -4.41
N TYR A 41 -15.67 1.51 -5.02
CA TYR A 41 -14.71 0.41 -4.84
C TYR A 41 -14.40 0.13 -3.36
N ILE A 42 -14.07 1.16 -2.55
CA ILE A 42 -13.77 0.96 -1.12
C ILE A 42 -14.99 0.52 -0.29
N ASN A 43 -16.22 0.74 -0.78
CA ASN A 43 -17.41 0.26 -0.06
C ASN A 43 -17.57 -1.26 -0.15
N ASP A 44 -17.07 -1.86 -1.23
CA ASP A 44 -17.21 -3.29 -1.53
C ASP A 44 -15.96 -4.10 -1.14
N CYS A 45 -14.87 -3.43 -0.72
CA CYS A 45 -13.59 -4.05 -0.42
C CYS A 45 -13.42 -4.40 1.07
N GLU A 46 -12.87 -5.57 1.41
CA GLU A 46 -12.63 -5.97 2.81
C GLU A 46 -11.30 -5.47 3.40
N ASN A 47 -10.48 -4.79 2.59
CA ASN A 47 -9.17 -4.30 3.01
C ASN A 47 -9.28 -3.30 4.17
N LEU A 48 -8.61 -3.61 5.28
CA LEU A 48 -8.71 -2.83 6.53
C LEU A 48 -8.28 -1.37 6.38
N PHE A 49 -7.30 -1.09 5.51
CA PHE A 49 -6.84 0.28 5.25
C PHE A 49 -7.86 1.06 4.41
N LEU A 50 -8.47 0.44 3.40
CA LEU A 50 -9.52 1.07 2.59
C LEU A 50 -10.81 1.28 3.39
N GLN A 51 -11.15 0.35 4.28
CA GLN A 51 -12.24 0.54 5.25
C GLN A 51 -11.94 1.70 6.21
N PHE A 52 -10.71 1.79 6.73
CA PHE A 52 -10.29 2.96 7.51
C PHE A 52 -10.39 4.27 6.71
N SER A 53 -10.03 4.22 5.42
CA SER A 53 -10.08 5.38 4.52
C SER A 53 -11.52 5.88 4.35
N LYS A 54 -12.47 4.96 4.18
CA LYS A 54 -13.92 5.25 4.17
C LYS A 54 -14.37 5.90 5.48
N ASP A 55 -14.02 5.31 6.62
CA ASP A 55 -14.47 5.79 7.92
C ASP A 55 -13.88 7.16 8.28
N LEU A 56 -12.62 7.40 7.89
CA LEU A 56 -11.93 8.68 8.08
C LEU A 56 -12.63 9.83 7.35
N ALA A 57 -13.24 9.58 6.20
CA ALA A 57 -13.92 10.61 5.41
C ALA A 57 -15.33 10.96 5.90
N ILE A 58 -15.97 10.06 6.66
CA ILE A 58 -17.36 10.23 7.13
C ILE A 58 -17.40 10.73 8.57
N GLN A 59 -16.42 10.34 9.40
CA GLN A 59 -16.43 10.63 10.82
C GLN A 59 -15.58 11.86 11.16
N GLU A 60 -16.09 12.69 12.06
CA GLU A 60 -15.25 13.67 12.76
C GLU A 60 -14.17 12.95 13.58
N LEU A 61 -13.00 13.57 13.69
CA LEU A 61 -11.86 13.03 14.43
C LEU A 61 -12.26 12.65 15.85
N ASN A 62 -12.39 11.34 16.10
CA ASN A 62 -12.83 10.79 17.37
C ASN A 62 -11.93 9.64 17.85
N LYS A 63 -12.16 9.19 19.09
CA LYS A 63 -11.34 8.14 19.73
C LYS A 63 -11.36 6.80 18.97
N ILE A 64 -12.45 6.48 18.27
CA ILE A 64 -12.60 5.23 17.50
C ILE A 64 -11.70 5.28 16.27
N ILE A 65 -11.77 6.36 15.49
CA ILE A 65 -10.89 6.57 14.32
C ILE A 65 -9.42 6.57 14.75
N TYR A 66 -9.10 7.26 15.85
CA TYR A 66 -7.73 7.26 16.39
C TYR A 66 -7.26 5.84 16.75
N ARG A 67 -8.10 5.05 17.41
CA ARG A 67 -7.77 3.67 17.77
C ARG A 67 -7.55 2.79 16.55
N ARG A 68 -8.41 2.90 15.52
CA ARG A 68 -8.23 2.15 14.27
C ARG A 68 -6.96 2.54 13.53
N ARG A 69 -6.60 3.82 13.54
CA ARG A 69 -5.31 4.29 13.03
C ARG A 69 -4.15 3.63 13.78
N VAL A 70 -4.19 3.62 15.12
CA VAL A 70 -3.18 2.94 15.96
C VAL A 70 -3.09 1.46 15.61
N ASP A 71 -4.23 0.76 15.53
CA ASP A 71 -4.29 -0.67 15.24
C ASP A 71 -3.66 -0.99 13.87
N LEU A 72 -3.94 -0.20 12.84
CA LEU A 72 -3.31 -0.33 11.52
C LEU A 72 -1.81 -0.10 11.57
N LEU A 73 -1.37 0.98 12.21
CA LEU A 73 0.05 1.32 12.26
C LEU A 73 0.87 0.29 13.02
N LEU A 74 0.31 -0.32 14.07
CA LEU A 74 0.96 -1.41 14.81
C LEU A 74 1.21 -2.67 13.96
N MET A 75 0.55 -2.84 12.82
CA MET A 75 0.79 -3.96 11.91
C MET A 75 2.15 -3.87 11.19
N HIS A 76 2.66 -2.65 10.97
CA HIS A 76 3.83 -2.41 10.10
C HIS A 76 4.86 -1.42 10.66
N PHE A 77 4.59 -0.83 11.82
CA PHE A 77 5.50 0.10 12.50
C PHE A 77 5.78 -0.38 13.91
N ASN A 78 7.05 -0.26 14.29
CA ASN A 78 7.47 -0.58 15.64
C ASN A 78 6.97 0.49 16.62
N LYS A 79 6.71 0.04 17.84
CA LYS A 79 6.40 0.92 18.97
C LYS A 79 7.57 1.00 19.92
N SER A 80 7.69 2.14 20.59
CA SER A 80 8.67 2.38 21.65
C SER A 80 7.98 2.89 22.90
N GLU A 81 8.42 2.48 24.09
CA GLU A 81 7.94 3.05 25.34
C GLU A 81 8.77 4.30 25.67
N ILE A 82 8.10 5.43 25.91
CA ILE A 82 8.76 6.70 26.28
C ILE A 82 8.57 7.05 27.75
N TYR A 83 7.50 6.52 28.36
CA TYR A 83 7.18 6.67 29.77
C TYR A 83 6.27 5.50 30.15
N LEU A 84 6.19 5.19 31.45
CA LEU A 84 5.36 4.10 31.96
C LEU A 84 3.93 4.17 31.38
N LYS A 85 3.54 3.16 30.59
CA LYS A 85 2.22 3.04 29.93
C LYS A 85 1.96 4.03 28.79
N VAL A 86 2.98 4.76 28.33
CA VAL A 86 2.90 5.64 27.17
C VAL A 86 3.83 5.10 26.09
N GLN A 87 3.23 4.60 25.02
CA GLN A 87 3.92 4.06 23.85
C GLN A 87 3.82 5.04 22.69
N THR A 88 4.91 5.20 21.94
CA THR A 88 4.95 5.97 20.71
C THR A 88 5.04 5.08 19.50
N ILE A 89 4.44 5.52 18.39
CA ILE A 89 4.56 4.89 17.08
C ILE A 89 5.05 5.97 16.11
N ASN A 90 6.31 5.89 15.70
CA ASN A 90 6.84 6.74 14.63
C ASN A 90 6.45 6.12 13.28
N SER A 91 5.56 6.80 12.56
CA SER A 91 5.01 6.32 11.28
C SER A 91 5.71 6.91 10.05
N GLU A 92 6.89 7.50 10.24
CA GLU A 92 7.68 8.09 9.17
C GLU A 92 7.96 7.08 8.07
N CYS A 93 7.46 7.37 6.88
CA CYS A 93 7.62 6.52 5.71
C CYS A 93 7.30 7.28 4.42
N ASN A 94 7.72 6.69 3.30
CA ASN A 94 7.26 7.12 1.98
C ASN A 94 5.92 6.45 1.61
N ALA A 95 5.24 7.01 0.62
CA ALA A 95 3.98 6.48 0.13
C ALA A 95 4.09 5.01 -0.33
N THR A 96 5.23 4.64 -0.94
CA THR A 96 5.46 3.26 -1.41
C THR A 96 5.37 2.24 -0.28
N LYS A 97 5.93 2.53 0.92
CA LYS A 97 5.83 1.63 2.07
C LYS A 97 4.38 1.42 2.50
N ILE A 98 3.56 2.48 2.52
CA ILE A 98 2.14 2.38 2.85
C ILE A 98 1.43 1.47 1.84
N ILE A 99 1.55 1.78 0.55
CA ILE A 99 0.88 1.02 -0.51
C ILE A 99 1.30 -0.45 -0.51
N GLN A 100 2.60 -0.73 -0.37
CA GLN A 100 3.10 -2.11 -0.29
C GLN A 100 2.68 -2.86 0.97
N SER A 101 2.52 -2.16 2.10
CA SER A 101 2.14 -2.80 3.37
C SER A 101 0.64 -3.11 3.42
N TYR A 102 -0.19 -2.15 3.00
CA TYR A 102 -1.63 -2.20 3.22
C TYR A 102 -2.42 -2.65 2.00
N LEU A 103 -1.90 -2.52 0.77
CA LEU A 103 -2.65 -2.80 -0.47
C LEU A 103 -2.05 -3.95 -1.28
N LYS A 104 -1.21 -4.81 -0.67
CA LYS A 104 -0.62 -5.97 -1.34
C LYS A 104 -1.67 -6.92 -1.95
N ASP A 105 -2.81 -7.06 -1.28
CA ASP A 105 -3.92 -7.95 -1.67
C ASP A 105 -4.97 -7.21 -2.53
N GLU A 106 -4.78 -5.90 -2.73
CA GLU A 106 -5.59 -5.04 -3.59
C GLU A 106 -4.66 -4.39 -4.63
N PRO A 107 -4.14 -5.16 -5.60
CA PRO A 107 -3.07 -4.67 -6.47
C PRO A 107 -3.56 -3.64 -7.49
N SER A 108 -2.72 -2.65 -7.79
CA SER A 108 -2.95 -1.72 -8.91
C SER A 108 -2.73 -2.35 -10.27
N ALA A 109 -1.92 -3.41 -10.36
CA ALA A 109 -1.79 -4.20 -11.57
C ALA A 109 -1.42 -5.64 -11.23
N THR A 110 -1.85 -6.58 -12.05
CA THR A 110 -1.42 -7.99 -11.98
C THR A 110 -0.71 -8.36 -13.27
N GLU A 111 0.54 -8.80 -13.15
CA GLU A 111 1.29 -9.37 -14.26
C GLU A 111 0.91 -10.84 -14.43
N CYS A 112 0.56 -11.20 -15.67
CA CYS A 112 0.16 -12.53 -16.09
C CYS A 112 1.26 -13.07 -17.00
N ILE A 113 1.91 -14.17 -16.62
CA ILE A 113 2.96 -14.80 -17.41
C ILE A 113 2.51 -16.19 -17.80
N SER A 114 2.53 -16.47 -19.10
CA SER A 114 2.20 -17.78 -19.67
C SER A 114 3.37 -18.33 -20.45
N CYS A 115 3.76 -19.57 -20.14
CA CYS A 115 4.72 -20.34 -20.90
C CYS A 115 4.11 -21.70 -21.26
N ASN A 116 4.23 -22.12 -22.51
CA ASN A 116 3.66 -23.38 -23.00
C ASN A 116 4.15 -24.61 -22.24
N LYS A 117 5.33 -24.55 -21.61
CA LYS A 117 5.93 -25.67 -20.85
C LYS A 117 5.85 -25.49 -19.33
N CYS A 118 6.01 -24.27 -18.83
CA CYS A 118 6.04 -24.01 -17.37
C CYS A 118 4.66 -23.66 -16.80
N GLY A 119 3.66 -23.44 -17.65
CA GLY A 119 2.31 -23.06 -17.24
C GLY A 119 2.14 -21.57 -17.05
N TYR A 120 1.17 -21.22 -16.20
CA TYR A 120 0.69 -19.86 -15.99
C TYR A 120 0.93 -19.41 -14.55
N ILE A 121 1.45 -18.19 -14.39
CA ILE A 121 1.65 -17.56 -13.08
C ILE A 121 1.14 -16.12 -13.10
N THR A 122 0.69 -15.65 -11.92
CA THR A 122 0.32 -14.26 -11.69
C THR A 122 1.22 -13.61 -10.65
N ARG A 123 1.47 -12.31 -10.82
CA ARG A 123 2.25 -11.50 -9.89
C ARG A 123 1.52 -10.18 -9.62
N PRO A 124 0.84 -10.06 -8.46
CA PRO A 124 0.19 -8.82 -8.09
C PRO A 124 1.24 -7.74 -7.77
N SER A 125 0.94 -6.50 -8.14
CA SER A 125 1.74 -5.33 -7.84
C SER A 125 0.83 -4.23 -7.27
N PRO A 126 1.05 -3.80 -6.02
CA PRO A 126 0.26 -2.73 -5.42
C PRO A 126 0.58 -1.35 -6.02
N THR A 127 1.58 -1.25 -6.90
CA THR A 127 1.94 -0.02 -7.61
C THR A 127 2.19 -0.25 -9.09
N ILE A 128 2.03 0.80 -9.89
CA ILE A 128 2.45 0.91 -11.29
C ILE A 128 3.61 1.89 -11.33
N ILE A 129 4.71 1.51 -11.97
CA ILE A 129 5.88 2.39 -12.14
C ILE A 129 5.91 2.87 -13.57
N LEU A 130 5.86 4.20 -13.76
CA LEU A 130 5.96 4.83 -15.08
C LEU A 130 7.22 5.70 -15.18
N PRO A 131 7.80 5.84 -16.39
CA PRO A 131 8.96 6.71 -16.62
C PRO A 131 8.63 8.18 -16.27
N SER A 132 9.49 8.84 -15.50
CA SER A 132 9.25 10.20 -14.98
C SER A 132 9.39 11.34 -15.98
N ASN A 133 10.01 11.09 -17.14
CA ASN A 133 10.21 12.07 -18.21
C ASN A 133 9.00 12.20 -19.14
N SER A 134 7.89 11.55 -18.79
CA SER A 134 6.68 11.52 -19.61
C SER A 134 5.77 12.69 -19.21
N ASP A 135 5.33 13.50 -20.17
CA ASP A 135 4.26 14.46 -19.95
C ASP A 135 3.01 13.70 -19.47
N ILE A 136 2.32 14.20 -18.44
CA ILE A 136 1.07 13.60 -17.93
C ILE A 136 0.01 13.48 -19.05
N LYS A 137 0.10 14.31 -20.10
CA LYS A 137 -0.72 14.20 -21.31
C LYS A 137 -0.54 12.88 -22.05
N GLN A 138 0.57 12.17 -21.85
CA GLN A 138 0.86 10.85 -22.43
C GLN A 138 0.49 9.70 -21.49
N LEU A 139 -0.11 9.97 -20.33
CA LEU A 139 -0.41 8.94 -19.32
C LEU A 139 -1.19 7.74 -19.90
N GLN A 140 -2.19 8.01 -20.74
CA GLN A 140 -2.96 6.96 -21.40
C GLN A 140 -2.05 6.08 -22.27
N THR A 141 -1.17 6.69 -23.07
CA THR A 141 -0.21 5.97 -23.92
C THR A 141 0.74 5.13 -23.08
N LEU A 142 1.24 5.66 -21.96
CA LEU A 142 2.12 4.92 -21.06
C LEU A 142 1.43 3.71 -20.43
N LEU A 143 0.18 3.86 -20.02
CA LEU A 143 -0.61 2.75 -19.47
C LEU A 143 -0.93 1.69 -20.52
N ASN A 144 -1.19 2.09 -21.77
CA ASN A 144 -1.33 1.16 -22.88
C ASN A 144 -0.03 0.36 -23.09
N VAL A 145 1.13 1.03 -23.16
CA VAL A 145 2.45 0.36 -23.28
C VAL A 145 2.79 -0.51 -22.06
N TYR A 146 2.30 -0.15 -20.87
CA TYR A 146 2.49 -0.93 -19.65
C TYR A 146 1.71 -2.25 -19.66
N THR A 147 0.55 -2.27 -20.33
CA THR A 147 -0.38 -3.42 -20.40
C THR A 147 -0.20 -4.29 -21.64
N GLU A 148 0.53 -3.81 -22.66
CA GLU A 148 0.87 -4.57 -23.86
C GLU A 148 1.55 -5.91 -23.58
N ASN A 149 1.20 -6.90 -24.40
CA ASN A 149 1.83 -8.22 -24.39
C ASN A 149 3.31 -8.11 -24.76
N ARG A 150 4.16 -8.83 -24.04
CA ARG A 150 5.60 -8.92 -24.31
C ARG A 150 6.00 -10.37 -24.39
N ASN A 151 6.84 -10.67 -25.38
CA ASN A 151 7.43 -11.99 -25.54
C ASN A 151 8.86 -11.93 -24.97
N SER A 152 9.17 -12.85 -24.08
CA SER A 152 10.52 -13.04 -23.55
C SER A 152 10.90 -14.52 -23.58
N LYS A 153 12.17 -14.79 -23.29
CA LYS A 153 12.65 -16.15 -23.11
C LYS A 153 12.38 -16.59 -21.67
N CYS A 154 11.69 -17.71 -21.50
CA CYS A 154 11.41 -18.29 -20.20
C CYS A 154 12.70 -18.63 -19.45
N SER A 155 12.82 -18.12 -18.23
CA SER A 155 14.00 -18.33 -17.38
C SER A 155 14.22 -19.80 -16.97
N THR A 156 13.17 -20.62 -16.96
CA THR A 156 13.22 -22.02 -16.51
C THR A 156 13.46 -23.00 -17.65
N CYS A 157 12.71 -22.90 -18.75
CA CYS A 157 12.77 -23.88 -19.85
C CYS A 157 13.37 -23.34 -21.15
N GLY A 158 13.65 -22.03 -21.23
CA GLY A 158 14.22 -21.38 -22.41
C GLY A 158 13.28 -21.22 -23.61
N ASP A 159 12.01 -21.63 -23.51
CA ASP A 159 10.98 -21.42 -24.53
C ASP A 159 10.47 -19.97 -24.53
N ILE A 160 9.57 -19.61 -25.44
CA ILE A 160 8.89 -18.32 -25.43
C ILE A 160 7.89 -18.29 -24.26
N GLU A 161 7.95 -17.23 -23.46
CA GLU A 161 6.90 -16.86 -22.52
C GLU A 161 6.27 -15.53 -22.95
N ILE A 162 4.97 -15.40 -22.72
CA ILE A 162 4.20 -14.19 -22.98
C ILE A 162 3.82 -13.60 -21.63
N SER A 163 4.21 -12.35 -21.39
CA SER A 163 3.82 -11.57 -20.23
C SER A 163 2.88 -10.45 -20.62
N SER A 164 1.79 -10.27 -19.89
CA SER A 164 0.88 -9.13 -20.01
C SER A 164 0.56 -8.56 -18.63
N ARG A 165 -0.02 -7.37 -18.58
CA ARG A 165 -0.49 -6.79 -17.31
C ARG A 165 -1.93 -6.34 -17.42
N VAL A 166 -2.69 -6.63 -16.37
CA VAL A 166 -4.08 -6.17 -16.20
C VAL A 166 -4.10 -5.15 -15.08
N LEU A 167 -4.73 -3.99 -15.30
CA LEU A 167 -4.88 -2.95 -14.29
C LEU A 167 -5.96 -3.36 -13.27
N GLY A 168 -5.75 -2.97 -12.01
CA GLY A 168 -6.73 -3.13 -10.95
C GLY A 168 -7.83 -2.07 -10.99
N GLU A 169 -8.81 -2.19 -10.10
CA GLU A 169 -9.91 -1.22 -9.98
C GLU A 169 -9.47 0.13 -9.42
N HIS A 170 -8.34 0.14 -8.70
CA HIS A 170 -7.63 1.35 -8.32
C HIS A 170 -6.19 1.29 -8.81
N ILE A 171 -5.62 2.46 -9.10
CA ILE A 171 -4.25 2.56 -9.60
C ILE A 171 -3.43 3.54 -8.75
N PHE A 172 -2.30 3.06 -8.23
CA PHE A 172 -1.26 3.88 -7.63
C PHE A 172 -0.08 3.97 -8.58
N ILE A 173 0.18 5.18 -9.10
CA ILE A 173 1.26 5.42 -10.05
C ILE A 173 2.43 6.07 -9.33
N LYS A 174 3.58 5.40 -9.37
CA LYS A 174 4.87 5.95 -8.97
C LYS A 174 5.55 6.55 -10.19
N THR A 175 5.77 7.86 -10.16
CA THR A 175 6.61 8.55 -11.13
C THR A 175 8.02 8.64 -10.54
N ASP A 176 8.95 7.92 -11.16
CA ASP A 176 10.30 7.76 -10.62
C ASP A 176 11.21 8.95 -10.98
N PHE A 177 11.40 9.92 -10.08
CA PHE A 177 12.56 10.83 -10.12
C PHE A 177 13.86 10.03 -9.82
N PHE A 178 14.28 9.16 -10.73
CA PHE A 178 15.58 8.48 -10.61
C PHE A 178 16.53 9.03 -11.67
N THR A 179 17.53 9.81 -11.23
CA THR A 179 18.70 10.18 -12.04
C THR A 179 19.69 9.02 -12.23
N THR A 180 19.44 7.84 -11.65
CA THR A 180 20.21 6.60 -11.91
C THR A 180 19.45 5.40 -11.36
N PRO A 181 19.39 4.25 -12.05
CA PRO A 181 18.58 3.12 -11.61
C PRO A 181 19.30 2.34 -10.51
N ILE A 182 18.87 2.50 -9.27
CA ILE A 182 19.02 1.44 -8.27
C ILE A 182 18.25 0.24 -8.83
N GLN A 183 18.87 -0.95 -8.85
CA GLN A 183 18.26 -2.18 -9.34
C GLN A 183 16.99 -2.52 -8.54
N LEU A 184 15.86 -1.92 -8.91
CA LEU A 184 14.54 -2.40 -8.57
C LEU A 184 14.30 -3.61 -9.45
N GLN A 185 14.10 -4.77 -8.82
CA GLN A 185 13.85 -6.06 -9.46
C GLN A 185 12.60 -6.07 -10.37
N HIS A 186 11.85 -4.95 -10.39
CA HIS A 186 10.60 -4.73 -11.12
C HIS A 186 10.72 -3.72 -12.28
N ILE A 187 11.90 -3.15 -12.56
CA ILE A 187 12.12 -2.35 -13.78
C ILE A 187 12.52 -3.31 -14.92
N PRO A 188 11.86 -3.29 -16.09
CA PRO A 188 12.28 -4.06 -17.25
C PRO A 188 13.73 -3.73 -17.62
N LYS A 189 14.60 -4.73 -17.73
CA LYS A 189 16.03 -4.56 -18.03
C LYS A 189 16.35 -3.97 -19.41
N LYS A 190 15.35 -3.72 -20.26
CA LYS A 190 15.51 -3.06 -21.56
C LYS A 190 14.31 -2.14 -21.82
N LEU A 191 14.56 -0.84 -21.80
CA LEU A 191 13.80 0.11 -22.62
C LEU A 191 14.25 -0.16 -24.06
N ASN A 192 13.30 -0.43 -24.96
CA ASN A 192 13.61 -0.57 -26.38
C ASN A 192 14.24 0.73 -26.88
N THR A 193 15.54 0.74 -27.08
CA THR A 193 16.22 1.69 -27.96
C THR A 193 15.72 1.41 -29.37
N LYS A 194 15.07 2.41 -29.98
CA LYS A 194 15.03 2.51 -31.43
C LYS A 194 16.43 2.79 -31.96
#